data_AF-A0A256XTC9-F1
#
_entry.id   AF-A0A256XTC9-F1
#
_cell.length_a   1.000
_cell.length_b   1.000
_cell.length_c   1.000
_cell.angle_alpha   90.00
_cell.angle_beta   90.00
_cell.angle_gamma   90.00
#
_symmetry.space_group_name_H-M   'P 1'
#
loop_
_entity.id
_entity.type
_entity.pdbx_description
1 polymer ?
#
loop_
_entity_poly.entity_id
_entity_poly.type
_entity_poly.pdbx_seq_one_letter_code
_entity_poly.pdbx_strand_id
1 'polypeptide(L)'
;MKKKVVFASCSSADESAINEVLKRDEIKTVLKEERVSKELALVENLLSEVSKGGLAVYGFENTRNAVLAGAVKTLLVSDGLINKFREEGVFSKLESLMKSVEKMKGKVFLVSSEHSGGKKLDGLGGVAGLLRFKLSCE
;
A
#
# COMPACT_ATOMS: atom_id res chain seq x y z
N MET A 1 17.08 2.85 11.59
CA MET A 1 17.04 2.26 10.23
C MET A 1 18.37 1.56 9.99
N LYS A 2 18.39 0.21 9.91
CA LYS A 2 19.61 -0.52 9.54
C LYS A 2 19.84 -0.31 8.05
N LYS A 3 20.99 0.25 7.67
CA LYS A 3 21.39 0.34 6.25
C LYS A 3 21.63 -1.08 5.75
N LYS A 4 20.79 -1.58 4.83
CA LYS A 4 20.99 -2.88 4.18
C LYS A 4 22.00 -2.63 3.05
N VAL A 5 23.23 -3.11 3.23
CA VAL A 5 24.30 -3.00 2.22
C VAL A 5 24.34 -4.31 1.46
N VAL A 6 24.20 -4.24 0.13
CA VAL A 6 24.33 -5.40 -0.77
C VAL A 6 25.52 -5.14 -1.67
N PHE A 7 26.45 -6.09 -1.72
CA PHE A 7 27.59 -6.02 -2.62
C PHE A 7 27.17 -6.55 -4.00
N ALA A 8 27.48 -5.79 -5.04
CA ALA A 8 27.25 -6.18 -6.43
C ALA A 8 28.46 -5.79 -7.28
N SER A 9 28.96 -6.72 -8.09
CA SER A 9 30.12 -6.49 -8.96
C SER A 9 29.71 -5.74 -10.23
N CYS A 10 30.40 -4.68 -10.65
CA CYS A 10 30.09 -3.97 -11.90
C CYS A 10 31.19 -4.17 -12.94
N SER A 11 30.81 -4.11 -14.22
CA SER A 11 31.74 -4.18 -15.36
C SER A 11 32.45 -2.83 -15.62
N SER A 12 31.81 -1.71 -15.27
CA SER A 12 32.40 -0.36 -15.32
C SER A 12 31.80 0.56 -14.24
N ALA A 13 32.22 1.83 -14.18
CA ALA A 13 31.76 2.83 -13.22
C ALA A 13 30.80 3.88 -13.84
N ASP A 14 30.19 3.54 -14.98
CA ASP A 14 29.30 4.43 -15.74
C ASP A 14 27.83 4.20 -15.39
N GLU A 15 26.93 5.10 -15.83
CA GLU A 15 25.48 4.99 -15.61
C GLU A 15 24.90 3.65 -16.12
N SER A 16 25.47 3.13 -17.22
CA SER A 16 25.13 1.82 -17.78
C SER A 16 25.37 0.67 -16.80
N ALA A 17 26.42 0.77 -15.97
CA ALA A 17 26.74 -0.25 -14.97
C ALA A 17 25.75 -0.24 -13.79
N ILE A 18 25.23 0.94 -13.41
CA ILE A 18 24.16 1.04 -12.40
C ILE A 18 22.90 0.34 -12.89
N ASN A 19 22.53 0.58 -14.16
CA ASN A 19 21.36 -0.07 -14.77
C ASN A 19 21.55 -1.58 -14.94
N GLU A 20 22.79 -2.03 -15.19
CA GLU A 20 23.15 -3.46 -15.21
C GLU A 20 22.93 -4.10 -13.83
N VAL A 21 23.43 -3.49 -12.75
CA VAL A 21 23.28 -3.99 -11.38
C VAL A 21 21.82 -4.08 -10.96
N LEU A 22 21.02 -3.04 -11.25
CA LEU A 22 19.59 -3.01 -10.91
C LEU A 22 18.78 -4.11 -11.64
N LYS A 23 19.27 -4.58 -12.80
CA LYS A 23 18.61 -5.64 -13.57
C LYS A 23 18.92 -7.05 -13.07
N ARG A 24 19.91 -7.22 -12.20
CA ARG A 24 20.27 -8.54 -11.66
C ARG A 24 19.19 -9.10 -10.74
N ASP A 25 18.95 -10.40 -10.85
CA ASP A 25 17.87 -11.06 -10.12
C ASP A 25 18.09 -11.05 -8.60
N GLU A 26 19.34 -11.08 -8.14
CA GLU A 26 19.69 -10.93 -6.73
C GLU A 26 19.23 -9.58 -6.15
N ILE A 27 19.51 -8.48 -6.88
CA ILE A 27 19.12 -7.12 -6.47
C ILE A 27 17.61 -6.95 -6.54
N LYS A 28 16.97 -7.43 -7.62
CA LYS A 28 15.51 -7.43 -7.75
C LYS A 28 14.82 -8.16 -6.61
N THR A 29 15.36 -9.31 -6.20
CA THR A 29 14.81 -10.10 -5.09
C THR A 29 14.89 -9.32 -3.78
N VAL A 30 16.05 -8.74 -3.47
CA VAL A 30 16.22 -7.93 -2.24
C VAL A 30 15.30 -6.70 -2.24
N LEU A 31 15.16 -6.01 -3.38
CA LEU A 31 14.25 -4.87 -3.51
C LEU A 31 12.79 -5.29 -3.37
N LYS A 32 12.41 -6.45 -3.93
CA LYS A 32 11.06 -7.01 -3.78
C LYS A 32 10.77 -7.33 -2.31
N GLU A 33 11.69 -8.01 -1.62
CA GLU A 33 11.56 -8.30 -0.19
C GLU A 33 11.41 -7.02 0.65
N GLU A 34 12.16 -5.97 0.31
CA GLU A 34 12.10 -4.68 1.01
C GLU A 34 10.73 -4.01 0.84
N ARG A 35 10.20 -4.03 -0.38
CA ARG A 35 8.84 -3.56 -0.68
C ARG A 35 7.78 -4.37 0.09
N VAL A 36 7.85 -5.70 0.03
CA VAL A 36 6.93 -6.58 0.76
C VAL A 36 7.00 -6.34 2.26
N SER A 37 8.20 -6.13 2.81
CA SER A 37 8.38 -5.83 4.23
C SER A 37 7.71 -4.51 4.63
N LYS A 38 7.80 -3.48 3.79
CA LYS A 38 7.10 -2.20 3.99
C LYS A 38 5.58 -2.36 3.94
N GLU A 39 5.07 -3.09 2.95
CA GLU A 39 3.64 -3.37 2.82
C GLU A 39 3.10 -4.11 4.05
N LEU A 40 3.80 -5.15 4.50
CA LEU A 40 3.43 -5.91 5.69
C LEU A 40 3.41 -5.03 6.94
N ALA A 41 4.45 -4.21 7.15
CA ALA A 41 4.52 -3.29 8.29
C ALA A 41 3.36 -2.27 8.30
N LEU A 42 2.94 -1.76 7.14
CA LEU A 42 1.79 -0.86 7.04
C LEU A 42 0.49 -1.57 7.39
N VAL A 43 0.28 -2.80 6.92
CA VAL A 43 -0.90 -3.60 7.24
C VAL A 43 -0.94 -3.94 8.73
N GLU A 44 0.19 -4.29 9.35
CA GLU A 44 0.26 -4.56 10.80
C GLU A 44 -0.05 -3.32 11.63
N ASN A 45 0.47 -2.16 11.24
CA ASN A 45 0.12 -0.89 11.87
C ASN A 45 -1.38 -0.60 11.76
N LEU A 46 -1.97 -0.81 10.58
CA LEU A 46 -3.40 -0.64 10.38
C LEU A 46 -4.21 -1.57 11.29
N LEU A 47 -3.85 -2.86 11.36
CA LEU A 47 -4.51 -3.82 12.23
C LEU A 47 -4.39 -3.43 13.71
N SER A 48 -3.21 -2.96 14.13
CA SER A 48 -3.01 -2.48 15.51
C SER A 48 -3.94 -1.30 15.84
N GLU A 49 -4.09 -0.36 14.92
CA GLU A 49 -4.99 0.79 15.08
C GLU A 49 -6.47 0.36 15.10
N VAL A 50 -6.86 -0.61 14.25
CA VAL A 50 -8.22 -1.19 14.27
C VAL A 50 -8.50 -1.84 15.63
N SER A 51 -7.59 -2.67 16.14
CA SER A 51 -7.76 -3.34 17.43
C SER A 51 -7.88 -2.37 18.62
N LYS A 52 -7.27 -1.19 18.52
CA LYS A 52 -7.36 -0.13 19.54
C LYS A 52 -8.58 0.77 19.38
N GLY A 53 -9.37 0.61 18.31
CA GLY A 53 -10.42 1.59 17.95
C GLY A 53 -9.86 2.98 17.65
N GLY A 54 -8.61 3.01 17.16
CA GLY A 54 -7.79 4.20 16.93
C GLY A 54 -8.03 4.82 15.55
N LEU A 55 -6.95 5.16 14.86
CA LEU A 55 -6.96 5.93 13.61
C LEU A 55 -6.95 5.03 12.38
N ALA A 56 -7.92 4.12 12.27
CA ALA A 56 -8.04 3.24 11.12
C ALA A 56 -9.49 3.13 10.62
N VAL A 57 -9.62 2.91 9.31
CA VAL A 57 -10.88 2.66 8.63
C VAL A 57 -10.70 1.48 7.67
N TYR A 58 -11.74 0.67 7.50
CA TYR A 58 -11.74 -0.46 6.57
C TYR A 58 -13.10 -0.61 5.90
N GLY A 59 -13.09 -1.26 4.73
CA GLY A 59 -14.27 -1.41 3.88
C GLY A 59 -14.48 -0.20 2.96
N PHE A 60 -15.11 -0.45 1.82
CA PHE A 60 -15.19 0.53 0.74
C PHE A 60 -15.96 1.81 1.12
N GLU A 61 -17.16 1.68 1.68
CA GLU A 61 -18.00 2.83 2.03
C GLU A 61 -17.40 3.67 3.17
N ASN A 62 -16.92 3.03 4.24
CA ASN A 62 -16.28 3.76 5.35
C ASN A 62 -15.02 4.47 4.89
N THR A 63 -14.20 3.80 4.07
CA THR A 63 -12.97 4.41 3.52
C THR A 63 -13.33 5.58 2.61
N ARG A 64 -14.36 5.46 1.77
CA ARG A 64 -14.84 6.55 0.92
C ARG A 64 -15.25 7.77 1.75
N ASN A 65 -16.03 7.58 2.81
CA ASN A 65 -16.42 8.67 3.71
C ASN A 65 -15.19 9.33 4.36
N ALA A 66 -14.22 8.51 4.78
CA ALA A 66 -12.97 9.02 5.35
C ALA A 66 -12.11 9.81 4.35
N VAL A 67 -12.10 9.38 3.09
CA VAL A 67 -11.45 10.10 2.00
C VAL A 67 -12.17 11.43 1.76
N LEU A 68 -13.50 11.43 1.66
CA LEU A 68 -14.28 12.68 1.46
C LEU A 68 -14.07 13.69 2.59
N ALA A 69 -13.93 13.21 3.82
CA ALA A 69 -13.63 14.05 4.99
C ALA A 69 -12.15 14.52 5.07
N GLY A 70 -11.28 14.06 4.17
CA GLY A 70 -9.85 14.40 4.19
C GLY A 70 -9.06 13.79 5.36
N ALA A 71 -9.64 12.79 6.02
CA ALA A 71 -9.04 12.14 7.17
C ALA A 71 -7.97 11.12 6.78
N VAL A 72 -7.97 10.60 5.55
CA VAL A 72 -7.05 9.53 5.14
C VAL A 72 -5.62 10.04 4.96
N LYS A 73 -4.70 9.51 5.78
CA LYS A 73 -3.25 9.71 5.65
C LYS A 73 -2.65 8.74 4.65
N THR A 74 -3.03 7.47 4.75
CA THR A 74 -2.46 6.39 3.97
C THR A 74 -3.55 5.40 3.60
N LEU A 75 -3.82 5.24 2.32
CA LEU A 75 -4.75 4.28 1.76
C LEU A 75 -3.99 3.01 1.36
N LEU A 76 -4.51 1.86 1.76
CA LEU A 76 -4.02 0.53 1.43
C LEU A 76 -5.10 -0.15 0.58
N VAL A 77 -4.71 -0.62 -0.61
CA VAL A 77 -5.61 -1.30 -1.54
C VAL A 77 -4.99 -2.63 -1.93
N SER A 78 -5.76 -3.71 -1.86
CA SER A 78 -5.28 -5.01 -2.31
C SER A 78 -5.40 -5.18 -3.82
N ASP A 79 -4.44 -5.88 -4.41
CA ASP A 79 -4.50 -6.29 -5.82
C ASP A 79 -5.75 -7.15 -6.11
N GLY A 80 -6.18 -7.94 -5.11
CA GLY A 80 -7.41 -8.74 -5.18
C GLY A 80 -8.66 -7.89 -5.38
N LEU A 81 -8.79 -6.77 -4.65
CA LEU A 81 -9.90 -5.83 -4.83
C LEU A 81 -9.86 -5.17 -6.21
N ILE A 82 -8.67 -4.79 -6.68
CA ILE A 82 -8.51 -4.14 -7.98
C ILE A 82 -8.97 -5.06 -9.10
N ASN A 83 -8.57 -6.34 -9.06
CA ASN A 83 -9.00 -7.33 -10.04
C ASN A 83 -10.53 -7.52 -10.03
N LYS A 84 -11.15 -7.63 -8.85
CA LYS A 84 -12.62 -7.69 -8.74
C LYS A 84 -13.31 -6.47 -9.34
N PHE A 85 -12.85 -5.27 -9.02
CA PHE A 85 -13.44 -4.04 -9.53
C PHE A 85 -13.24 -3.87 -11.05
N ARG A 86 -12.17 -4.45 -11.61
CA ARG A 86 -11.95 -4.50 -13.06
C ARG A 86 -12.94 -5.46 -13.73
N GLU A 87 -13.14 -6.65 -13.16
CA GLU A 87 -14.11 -7.63 -13.67
C GLU A 87 -15.55 -7.11 -13.61
N GLU A 88 -15.92 -6.42 -12.52
CA GLU A 88 -17.24 -5.83 -12.34
C GLU A 88 -17.44 -4.52 -13.14
N GLY A 89 -16.40 -3.98 -13.79
CA GLY A 89 -16.47 -2.71 -14.53
C GLY A 89 -16.60 -1.46 -13.63
N VAL A 90 -16.39 -1.60 -12.32
CA VAL A 90 -16.54 -0.52 -11.32
C VAL A 90 -15.20 0.15 -10.97
N PHE A 91 -14.13 -0.17 -11.69
CA PHE A 91 -12.78 0.37 -11.49
C PHE A 91 -12.73 1.91 -11.45
N SER A 92 -13.61 2.59 -12.19
CA SER A 92 -13.75 4.05 -12.18
C SER A 92 -14.04 4.64 -10.79
N LYS A 93 -14.79 3.94 -9.94
CA LYS A 93 -15.06 4.39 -8.55
C LYS A 93 -13.80 4.33 -7.70
N LEU A 94 -13.04 3.24 -7.82
CA LEU A 94 -11.79 3.05 -7.09
C LEU A 94 -10.72 4.05 -7.54
N GLU A 95 -10.62 4.28 -8.85
CA GLU A 95 -9.71 5.27 -9.43
C GLU A 95 -10.03 6.69 -8.94
N SER A 96 -11.31 7.07 -8.92
CA SER A 96 -11.74 8.37 -8.39
C SER A 96 -11.40 8.54 -6.91
N LEU A 97 -11.55 7.46 -6.13
CA LEU A 97 -11.18 7.43 -4.71
C LEU A 97 -9.67 7.60 -4.51
N MET A 98 -8.85 6.87 -5.29
CA MET A 98 -7.38 7.02 -5.26
C MET A 98 -6.95 8.46 -5.63
N LYS A 99 -7.52 9.03 -6.70
CA LYS A 99 -7.26 10.43 -7.11
C LYS A 99 -7.65 11.43 -6.02
N SER A 100 -8.73 11.18 -5.30
CA SER A 100 -9.18 12.05 -4.20
C SER A 100 -8.20 12.01 -3.02
N VAL A 101 -7.67 10.84 -2.67
CA VAL A 101 -6.62 10.69 -1.65
C VAL A 101 -5.36 11.46 -2.04
N GLU A 102 -4.92 11.33 -3.29
CA GLU A 102 -3.73 12.04 -3.79
C GLU A 102 -3.91 13.57 -3.74
N LYS A 103 -5.09 14.09 -4.16
CA LYS A 103 -5.43 15.51 -4.05
C LYS A 103 -5.33 16.04 -2.62
N MET A 104 -5.64 15.21 -1.63
CA MET A 104 -5.58 15.56 -0.20
C MET A 104 -4.20 15.30 0.43
N LYS A 105 -3.17 15.08 -0.40
CA LYS A 105 -1.80 14.75 0.01
C LYS A 105 -1.73 13.46 0.85
N GLY A 106 -2.67 12.55 0.64
CA GLY A 106 -2.62 11.19 1.19
C GLY A 106 -1.69 10.32 0.36
N LYS A 107 -1.19 9.24 0.96
CA LYS A 107 -0.35 8.25 0.26
C LYS A 107 -1.19 7.03 -0.11
N VAL A 108 -1.05 6.51 -1.32
CA VAL A 108 -1.70 5.27 -1.75
C VAL A 108 -0.64 4.17 -1.84
N PHE A 109 -0.91 3.02 -1.21
CA PHE A 109 -0.08 1.83 -1.26
C PHE A 109 -0.90 0.66 -1.79
N LEU A 110 -0.36 0.01 -2.82
CA LEU A 110 -0.87 -1.25 -3.34
C LEU A 110 -0.21 -2.39 -2.59
N VAL A 111 -1.03 -3.31 -2.09
CA VAL A 111 -0.58 -4.49 -1.35
C VAL A 111 -0.91 -5.73 -2.17
N SER A 112 0.11 -6.54 -2.44
CA SER A 112 -0.10 -7.76 -3.21
C SER A 112 -0.78 -8.84 -2.38
N SER A 113 -1.87 -9.39 -2.93
CA SER A 113 -2.69 -10.46 -2.32
C SER A 113 -1.94 -11.80 -2.18
N GLU A 114 -0.80 -11.95 -2.85
CA GLU A 114 0.09 -13.12 -2.76
C GLU A 114 0.71 -13.29 -1.36
N HIS A 115 0.85 -12.20 -0.61
CA HIS A 115 1.57 -12.18 0.68
C HIS A 115 0.59 -12.14 1.86
N SER A 116 1.08 -12.44 3.06
CA SER A 116 0.27 -12.46 4.29
C SER A 116 -0.44 -11.13 4.59
N GLY A 117 0.20 -9.99 4.27
CA GLY A 117 -0.40 -8.67 4.40
C GLY A 117 -1.61 -8.46 3.49
N GLY A 118 -1.52 -8.88 2.23
CA GLY A 118 -2.63 -8.78 1.27
C GLY A 118 -3.83 -9.64 1.66
N LYS A 119 -3.60 -10.89 2.10
CA LYS A 119 -4.67 -11.77 2.60
C LYS A 119 -5.42 -11.19 3.80
N LYS A 120 -4.70 -10.56 4.73
CA LYS A 120 -5.30 -9.87 5.88
C LYS A 120 -6.14 -8.66 5.43
N LEU A 121 -5.64 -7.88 4.47
CA LEU A 121 -6.34 -6.72 3.91
C LEU A 121 -7.60 -7.15 3.13
N ASP A 122 -7.52 -8.23 2.34
CA ASP A 122 -8.67 -8.82 1.65
C ASP A 122 -9.76 -9.25 2.64
N GLY A 123 -9.38 -9.84 3.78
CA GLY A 123 -10.32 -10.19 4.86
C GLY A 123 -11.04 -8.98 5.48
N LEU A 124 -10.47 -7.79 5.40
CA LEU A 124 -11.09 -6.53 5.86
C LEU A 124 -11.92 -5.82 4.78
N GLY A 125 -12.12 -6.46 3.63
CA GLY A 125 -12.85 -5.91 2.49
C GLY A 125 -11.95 -5.30 1.40
N GLY A 126 -10.66 -5.63 1.38
CA GLY A 126 -9.71 -5.31 0.31
C GLY A 126 -9.30 -3.84 0.17
N VAL A 127 -9.89 -2.96 0.98
CA VAL A 127 -9.51 -1.55 1.10
C VAL A 127 -9.54 -1.11 2.55
N ALA A 128 -8.49 -0.42 2.96
CA ALA A 128 -8.39 0.16 4.30
C ALA A 128 -7.54 1.42 4.29
N GLY A 129 -7.67 2.24 5.32
CA GLY A 129 -6.93 3.49 5.45
C GLY A 129 -6.50 3.78 6.88
N LEU A 130 -5.29 4.33 7.02
CA LEU A 130 -4.86 4.99 8.24
C LEU A 130 -5.29 6.45 8.20
N LEU A 131 -5.90 6.90 9.28
CA LEU A 131 -6.45 8.25 9.42
C LEU A 131 -5.44 9.21 10.08
N ARG A 132 -5.60 10.51 9.82
CA ARG A 132 -4.88 11.61 10.49
C ARG A 132 -5.56 11.99 11.79
N PHE A 133 -6.89 11.90 11.82
CA PHE A 133 -7.75 12.20 12.95
C PHE A 133 -8.94 11.23 12.94
N LYS A 134 -9.54 11.00 14.11
CA LYS A 134 -10.67 10.09 14.23
C LYS A 134 -11.89 10.73 13.59
N LEU A 135 -12.60 9.98 12.77
CA LEU A 135 -13.90 10.40 12.26
C LEU A 135 -14.92 10.06 13.34
N SER A 136 -15.37 11.09 14.03
CA SER A 136 -16.60 11.02 14.81
C SER A 136 -17.75 10.97 13.83
N CYS A 137 -18.10 9.77 13.35
CA CYS A 137 -19.47 9.55 12.93
C CYS A 137 -20.23 9.19 14.21
N GLU A 138 -20.90 10.20 14.79
CA GLU A 138 -22.13 9.97 15.56
C GLU A 138 -23.26 9.56 14.62
#